data_AF-A0A7V6SSM3-F1
#
_entry.id   AF-A0A7V6SSM3-F1
#
_cell.length_a   1.000
_cell.length_b   1.000
_cell.length_c   1.000
_cell.angle_alpha   90.00
_cell.angle_beta   90.00
_cell.angle_gamma   90.00
#
_symmetry.space_group_name_H-M   'P 1'
#
loop_
_entity.id
_entity.type
_entity.pdbx_description
1 polymer ?
#
loop_
_entity_poly.entity_id
_entity_poly.type
_entity_poly.pdbx_seq_one_letter_code
_entity_poly.pdbx_strand_id
1 'polypeptide(L)'
;MAPRKPAKQTTAKTKGKEGLSKGIRLLLWLALSLFLLFSVFTTSTGIFGGVLGKGILGLFGFAGYLLPFMLFAWVVVGSAPSLEKHKYRVRTGMIILFLGVLLLTGLLHAETIQEAFKKPKLITTLFVSGYELKSSGLIGSPFSYAVGQLIGRIGHIILVVFFLLIGFFFITSYSIIHFIRDLKTVAEKGKELSRSRKTRDPGPPILPEEPRPLPEFLSKEPPRKAREIPVHDYDKALMKEDEEDTAQEKVDTPSTAAQDKTENIPTAEETRQVEGDIEKGLAHKKVSTYRKPTTALLHRKPRNARNAEREKQEVLSTARKLEETLESFGVVGKVVGITRGPIVNRYEMELEPGTKISRVSGLSDDIALHLAVSQVRVAAVPGKAAIGIEVPAQQNDVVSIRDMFESRDF
;
A
#
# COMPACT_ATOMS: atom_id res chain seq x y z
N MET A 1 61.38 6.68 -34.76
CA MET A 1 60.84 5.42 -34.18
C MET A 1 60.24 5.77 -32.82
N ALA A 2 58.93 5.99 -32.73
CA ALA A 2 58.24 6.29 -31.48
C ALA A 2 57.32 5.11 -31.11
N PRO A 3 57.25 4.68 -29.84
CA PRO A 3 56.65 3.41 -29.47
C PRO A 3 55.12 3.48 -29.52
N ARG A 4 54.49 2.48 -30.15
CA ARG A 4 53.04 2.26 -30.13
C ARG A 4 52.58 1.95 -28.69
N LYS A 5 51.63 2.74 -28.18
CA LYS A 5 50.92 2.44 -26.92
C LYS A 5 50.02 1.21 -27.12
N PRO A 6 49.96 0.27 -26.16
CA PRO A 6 49.07 -0.88 -26.25
C PRO A 6 47.60 -0.47 -25.98
N ALA A 7 46.68 -1.04 -26.76
CA ALA A 7 45.26 -0.74 -26.73
C ALA A 7 44.57 -1.28 -25.45
N LYS A 8 43.72 -0.47 -24.84
CA LYS A 8 42.79 -0.85 -23.75
C LYS A 8 41.67 -1.71 -24.30
N GLN A 9 41.78 -3.04 -24.17
CA GLN A 9 40.68 -3.99 -24.38
C GLN A 9 40.38 -4.75 -23.08
N THR A 10 39.64 -4.18 -22.11
CA THR A 10 39.22 -4.93 -20.90
C THR A 10 37.93 -4.46 -20.20
N THR A 11 37.13 -3.52 -20.73
CA THR A 11 36.09 -2.84 -19.92
C THR A 11 34.63 -3.25 -20.17
N ALA A 12 34.29 -3.97 -21.23
CA ALA A 12 32.88 -4.24 -21.58
C ALA A 12 32.33 -5.57 -21.04
N LYS A 13 33.15 -6.64 -21.02
CA LYS A 13 32.81 -7.93 -20.38
C LYS A 13 32.51 -7.81 -18.88
N THR A 14 32.93 -6.71 -18.24
CA THR A 14 32.80 -6.45 -16.82
C THR A 14 31.39 -5.96 -16.44
N LYS A 15 30.72 -5.17 -17.30
CA LYS A 15 29.40 -4.57 -16.97
C LYS A 15 28.22 -5.55 -16.96
N GLY A 16 28.18 -6.54 -17.87
CA GLY A 16 27.15 -7.58 -17.87
C GLY A 16 27.26 -8.53 -16.67
N LYS A 17 28.50 -8.86 -16.28
CA LYS A 17 28.78 -9.61 -15.04
C LYS A 17 28.40 -8.82 -13.78
N GLU A 18 28.53 -7.49 -13.80
CA GLU A 18 28.10 -6.63 -12.70
C GLU A 18 26.59 -6.63 -12.46
N GLY A 19 25.77 -6.63 -13.53
CA GLY A 19 24.30 -6.70 -13.41
C GLY A 19 23.82 -8.03 -12.83
N LEU A 20 24.31 -9.14 -13.38
CA LEU A 20 23.99 -10.49 -12.90
C LEU A 20 24.45 -10.72 -11.46
N SER A 21 25.67 -10.27 -11.11
CA SER A 21 26.16 -10.37 -9.73
C SER A 21 25.41 -9.46 -8.75
N LYS A 22 24.84 -8.33 -9.19
CA LYS A 22 23.95 -7.50 -8.35
C LYS A 22 22.62 -8.22 -8.06
N GLY A 23 22.00 -8.82 -9.08
CA GLY A 23 20.77 -9.60 -8.92
C GLY A 23 20.95 -10.80 -7.99
N ILE A 24 22.01 -11.57 -8.18
CA ILE A 24 22.35 -12.72 -7.31
C ILE A 24 22.59 -12.26 -5.87
N ARG A 25 23.35 -11.17 -5.65
CA ARG A 25 23.56 -10.62 -4.30
C ARG A 25 22.25 -10.21 -3.65
N LEU A 26 21.34 -9.56 -4.38
CA LEU A 26 20.03 -9.18 -3.87
C LEU A 26 19.24 -10.40 -3.39
N LEU A 27 19.16 -11.43 -4.23
CA LEU A 27 18.43 -12.66 -3.92
C LEU A 27 19.04 -13.38 -2.71
N LEU A 28 20.37 -13.43 -2.62
CA LEU A 28 21.06 -14.02 -1.47
C LEU A 28 20.76 -13.27 -0.16
N TRP A 29 20.78 -11.93 -0.17
CA TRP A 29 20.46 -11.15 1.03
C TRP A 29 18.97 -11.25 1.42
N LEU A 30 18.07 -11.33 0.44
CA LEU A 30 16.65 -11.53 0.69
C LEU A 30 16.36 -12.93 1.25
N ALA A 31 16.98 -13.96 0.68
CA ALA A 31 16.92 -15.33 1.18
C ALA A 31 17.49 -15.42 2.61
N LEU A 32 18.61 -14.75 2.88
CA LEU A 32 19.19 -14.66 4.21
C LEU A 32 18.25 -13.97 5.20
N SER A 33 17.68 -12.82 4.84
CA SER A 33 16.71 -12.11 5.70
C SER A 33 15.49 -12.97 6.03
N LEU A 34 14.94 -13.67 5.04
CA LEU A 34 13.81 -14.58 5.23
C LEU A 34 14.19 -15.78 6.10
N PHE A 35 15.36 -16.37 5.86
CA PHE A 35 15.88 -17.47 6.67
C PHE A 35 16.08 -17.03 8.13
N LEU A 36 16.61 -15.83 8.37
CA LEU A 36 16.76 -15.26 9.71
C LEU A 36 15.41 -15.00 10.38
N LEU A 37 14.40 -14.58 9.62
CA LEU A 37 13.05 -14.40 10.14
C LEU A 37 12.50 -15.72 10.67
N PHE A 38 12.53 -16.79 9.86
CA PHE A 38 12.07 -18.11 10.32
C PHE A 38 12.94 -18.67 11.44
N SER A 39 14.25 -18.42 11.42
CA SER A 39 15.20 -18.86 12.44
C SER A 39 14.95 -18.23 13.81
N VAL A 40 14.51 -16.97 13.85
CA VAL A 40 14.24 -16.25 15.10
C VAL A 40 12.81 -16.48 15.61
N PHE A 41 11.84 -16.63 14.70
CA PHE A 41 10.41 -16.73 15.05
C PHE A 41 9.88 -18.18 15.11
N THR A 42 10.62 -19.16 14.60
CA THR A 42 10.15 -20.55 14.51
C THR A 42 11.24 -21.54 14.97
N THR A 43 10.83 -22.62 15.61
CA THR A 43 11.72 -23.73 15.99
C THR A 43 11.90 -24.77 14.89
N SER A 44 11.08 -24.71 13.83
CA SER A 44 11.02 -25.67 12.72
C SER A 44 12.13 -25.56 11.68
N THR A 45 13.05 -24.58 11.78
CA THR A 45 14.16 -24.38 10.83
C THR A 45 15.30 -25.41 10.98
N GLY A 46 15.09 -26.49 11.72
CA GLY A 46 16.10 -27.49 12.05
C GLY A 46 17.17 -26.97 13.02
N ILE A 47 18.18 -27.81 13.27
CA ILE A 47 19.26 -27.54 14.24
C ILE A 47 19.99 -26.23 13.91
N PHE A 48 20.32 -26.03 12.64
CA PHE A 48 21.09 -24.87 12.20
C PHE A 48 20.33 -23.56 12.43
N GLY A 49 19.07 -23.47 11.98
CA GLY A 49 18.26 -22.27 12.20
C GLY A 49 17.94 -22.03 13.68
N GLY A 50 17.77 -23.10 14.48
CA GLY A 50 17.65 -22.98 15.93
C GLY A 50 18.89 -22.35 16.56
N VAL A 51 20.10 -22.86 16.26
CA VAL A 51 21.36 -22.30 16.78
C VAL A 51 21.55 -20.85 16.33
N LEU A 52 21.25 -20.54 15.06
CA LEU A 52 21.39 -19.20 14.52
C LEU A 52 20.45 -18.19 15.18
N GLY A 53 19.19 -18.56 15.40
CA GLY A 53 18.19 -17.72 16.07
C GLY A 53 18.56 -17.45 17.52
N LYS A 54 18.96 -18.51 18.25
CA LYS A 54 19.52 -18.38 19.61
C LYS A 54 20.78 -17.52 19.64
N GLY A 55 21.62 -17.62 18.61
CA GLY A 55 22.79 -16.76 18.41
C GLY A 55 22.42 -15.29 18.31
N ILE A 56 21.47 -14.95 17.45
CA ILE A 56 21.01 -13.56 17.24
C ILE A 56 20.37 -13.00 18.50
N LEU A 57 19.46 -13.75 19.13
CA LEU A 57 18.81 -13.34 20.38
C LEU A 57 19.83 -13.28 21.54
N GLY A 58 20.81 -14.18 21.59
CA GLY A 58 21.87 -14.12 22.60
C GLY A 58 22.77 -12.89 22.44
N LEU A 59 23.03 -12.45 21.20
CA LEU A 59 23.85 -11.27 20.91
C LEU A 59 23.11 -9.96 21.16
N PHE A 60 21.85 -9.86 20.70
CA PHE A 60 21.09 -8.60 20.64
C PHE A 60 19.86 -8.56 21.56
N GLY A 61 19.57 -9.65 22.26
CA GLY A 61 18.38 -9.77 23.10
C GLY A 61 17.10 -9.59 22.28
N PHE A 62 16.15 -8.88 22.86
CA PHE A 62 14.89 -8.52 22.22
C PHE A 62 15.07 -7.73 20.91
N ALA A 63 16.11 -6.91 20.79
CA ALA A 63 16.38 -6.19 19.53
C ALA A 63 16.71 -7.14 18.37
N GLY A 64 17.14 -8.38 18.66
CA GLY A 64 17.42 -9.41 17.66
C GLY A 64 16.21 -9.74 16.76
N TYR A 65 14.98 -9.56 17.26
CA TYR A 65 13.76 -9.72 16.45
C TYR A 65 13.64 -8.69 15.32
N LEU A 66 14.25 -7.51 15.45
CA LEU A 66 14.23 -6.47 14.41
C LEU A 66 15.24 -6.75 13.29
N LEU A 67 16.26 -7.57 13.54
CA LEU A 67 17.39 -7.76 12.64
C LEU A 67 16.98 -8.37 11.26
N PRO A 68 16.10 -9.38 11.18
CA PRO A 68 15.58 -9.87 9.90
C PRO A 68 14.87 -8.79 9.08
N PHE A 69 14.01 -7.99 9.73
CA PHE A 69 13.27 -6.89 9.08
C PHE A 69 14.19 -5.75 8.66
N MET A 70 15.18 -5.41 9.49
CA MET A 70 16.22 -4.42 9.16
C MET A 70 17.01 -4.84 7.92
N LEU A 71 17.40 -6.11 7.82
CA LEU A 71 18.11 -6.63 6.66
C LEU A 71 17.23 -6.60 5.41
N PHE A 72 15.95 -6.97 5.52
CA PHE A 72 15.01 -6.85 4.42
C PHE A 72 14.89 -5.39 3.94
N ALA A 73 14.65 -4.46 4.87
CA ALA A 73 14.55 -3.04 4.57
C ALA A 73 15.87 -2.49 3.98
N TRP A 74 17.02 -2.94 4.46
CA TRP A 74 18.35 -2.58 3.95
C TRP A 74 18.55 -2.98 2.48
N VAL A 75 18.04 -4.15 2.11
CA VAL A 75 18.06 -4.69 0.74
C VAL A 75 17.11 -3.88 -0.14
N VAL A 76 15.87 -3.65 0.30
CA VAL A 76 14.84 -2.89 -0.45
C VAL A 76 15.29 -1.45 -0.70
N VAL A 77 15.72 -0.74 0.35
CA VAL A 77 16.30 0.61 0.22
C VAL A 77 17.57 0.59 -0.64
N GLY A 78 18.26 -0.55 -0.65
CA GLY A 78 19.45 -0.78 -1.46
C GLY A 78 19.19 -0.88 -2.95
N SER A 79 18.06 -1.46 -3.33
CA SER A 79 17.70 -1.79 -4.72
C SER A 79 16.70 -0.82 -5.34
N ALA A 80 15.92 -0.09 -4.54
CA ALA A 80 14.94 0.88 -5.01
C ALA A 80 15.62 2.11 -5.64
N PRO A 81 15.48 2.32 -6.97
CA PRO A 81 16.08 3.48 -7.64
C PRO A 81 15.45 4.80 -7.15
N SER A 82 14.17 4.76 -6.77
CA SER A 82 13.44 5.91 -6.21
C SER A 82 14.03 6.43 -4.90
N LEU A 83 14.80 5.61 -4.18
CA LEU A 83 15.42 5.96 -2.90
C LEU A 83 16.91 6.28 -3.03
N GLU A 84 17.49 6.31 -4.23
CA GLU A 84 18.94 6.43 -4.43
C GLU A 84 19.53 7.69 -3.78
N LYS A 85 18.83 8.83 -3.89
CA LYS A 85 19.23 10.11 -3.25
C LYS A 85 19.16 10.06 -1.71
N HIS A 86 18.31 9.22 -1.14
CA HIS A 86 18.02 9.19 0.30
C HIS A 86 18.46 7.90 1.00
N LYS A 87 19.04 6.96 0.25
CA LYS A 87 19.41 5.61 0.70
C LYS A 87 20.33 5.63 1.92
N TYR A 88 21.35 6.49 1.93
CA TYR A 88 22.24 6.63 3.07
C TYR A 88 21.52 7.17 4.31
N ARG A 89 20.65 8.18 4.14
CA ARG A 89 19.86 8.74 5.25
C ARG A 89 18.97 7.67 5.90
N VAL A 90 18.20 6.93 5.10
CA VAL A 90 17.31 5.88 5.60
C VAL A 90 18.10 4.77 6.28
N ARG A 91 19.25 4.37 5.73
CA ARG A 91 20.16 3.37 6.33
C ARG A 91 20.75 3.81 7.65
N THR A 92 21.21 5.06 7.74
CA THR A 92 21.68 5.64 8.99
C THR A 92 20.55 5.69 10.02
N GLY A 93 19.34 6.09 9.62
CA GLY A 93 18.17 6.09 10.49
C GLY A 93 17.82 4.70 11.02
N MET A 94 17.88 3.68 10.17
CA MET A 94 17.68 2.28 10.56
C MET A 94 18.69 1.83 11.62
N ILE A 95 19.97 2.13 11.46
CA ILE A 95 21.02 1.78 12.43
C ILE A 95 20.81 2.52 13.76
N ILE A 96 20.49 3.82 13.70
CA ILE A 96 20.23 4.64 14.90
C ILE A 96 19.00 4.10 15.65
N LEU A 97 17.93 3.73 14.93
CA LEU A 97 16.73 3.16 15.52
C LEU A 97 17.04 1.82 16.20
N PHE A 98 17.81 0.95 15.55
CA PHE A 98 18.25 -0.33 16.13
C PHE A 98 19.06 -0.13 17.42
N LEU A 99 19.97 0.85 17.42
CA LEU A 99 20.75 1.20 18.61
C LEU A 99 19.85 1.77 19.73
N GLY A 100 18.85 2.58 19.37
CA GLY A 100 17.84 3.08 20.31
C GLY A 100 17.03 1.94 20.95
N VAL A 101 16.65 0.91 20.19
CA VAL A 101 15.95 -0.27 20.73
C VAL A 101 16.88 -1.13 21.60
N LEU A 102 18.16 -1.29 21.24
CA LEU A 102 19.15 -1.95 22.10
C LEU A 102 19.29 -1.25 23.45
N LEU A 103 19.37 0.08 23.45
CA LEU A 103 19.44 0.88 24.68
C LEU A 103 18.14 0.83 25.47
N LEU A 104 16.99 0.91 24.81
CA LEU A 104 15.68 0.77 25.47
C LEU A 104 15.56 -0.58 26.18
N THR A 105 15.88 -1.68 25.49
CA THR A 105 15.78 -3.03 26.05
C THR A 105 16.78 -3.25 27.18
N GLY A 106 17.97 -2.65 27.10
CA GLY A 106 18.94 -2.66 28.19
C GLY A 106 18.56 -1.78 29.38
N LEU A 107 17.85 -0.68 29.15
CA LEU A 107 17.26 0.15 30.21
C LEU A 107 16.15 -0.60 30.95
N LEU A 108 15.25 -1.27 30.21
CA LEU A 108 14.15 -2.05 30.79
C LEU A 108 14.65 -3.22 31.65
N HIS A 109 15.79 -3.81 31.30
CA HIS A 109 16.40 -4.95 32.01
C HIS A 109 17.66 -4.54 32.80
N ALA A 110 17.76 -3.28 33.22
CA ALA A 110 18.96 -2.75 33.87
C ALA A 110 19.32 -3.54 35.15
N GLU A 111 18.34 -4.02 35.90
CA GLU A 111 18.55 -4.81 37.12
C GLU A 111 19.18 -6.18 36.82
N THR A 112 18.62 -6.92 35.87
CA THR A 112 19.16 -8.21 35.43
C THR A 112 20.58 -8.08 34.87
N ILE A 113 20.83 -7.01 34.12
CA ILE A 113 22.16 -6.71 33.58
C ILE A 113 23.14 -6.42 34.73
N GLN A 114 22.76 -5.58 35.69
CA GLN A 114 23.60 -5.27 36.84
C GLN A 114 23.94 -6.52 37.68
N GLU A 115 22.98 -7.44 37.87
CA GLU A 115 23.26 -8.74 38.50
C GLU A 115 24.20 -9.61 37.67
N ALA A 116 24.06 -9.62 36.34
CA ALA A 116 24.95 -10.36 35.46
C ALA A 116 26.40 -9.85 35.55
N PHE A 117 26.60 -8.54 35.71
CA PHE A 117 27.92 -7.92 35.92
C PHE A 117 28.63 -8.33 37.22
N LYS A 118 27.89 -8.86 38.20
CA LYS A 118 28.46 -9.39 39.46
C LYS A 118 28.90 -10.86 39.36
N LYS A 119 28.50 -11.57 38.30
CA LYS A 119 28.78 -13.00 38.13
C LYS A 119 30.12 -13.22 37.40
N PRO A 120 30.93 -14.23 37.78
CA PRO A 120 32.25 -14.46 37.19
C PRO A 120 32.19 -14.91 35.72
N LYS A 121 31.10 -15.56 35.29
CA LYS A 121 30.88 -15.98 33.90
C LYS A 121 30.03 -14.95 33.14
N LEU A 122 30.54 -13.73 33.02
CA LEU A 122 29.80 -12.59 32.45
C LEU A 122 29.29 -12.84 31.03
N ILE A 123 30.17 -13.22 30.11
CA ILE A 123 29.85 -13.37 28.67
C ILE A 123 28.73 -14.39 28.48
N THR A 124 28.84 -15.56 29.10
CA THR A 124 27.81 -16.61 28.99
C THR A 124 26.50 -16.19 29.64
N THR A 125 26.56 -15.45 30.76
CA THR A 125 25.36 -14.96 31.44
C THR A 125 24.62 -13.93 30.58
N LEU A 126 25.34 -12.99 29.97
CA LEU A 126 24.76 -11.99 29.08
C LEU A 126 24.20 -12.60 27.80
N PHE A 127 24.89 -13.59 27.24
CA PHE A 127 24.40 -14.31 26.06
C PHE A 127 23.13 -15.13 26.36
N VAL A 128 23.13 -15.91 27.44
CA VAL A 128 21.96 -16.73 27.82
C VAL A 128 20.78 -15.84 28.22
N SER A 129 21.00 -14.79 29.01
CA SER A 129 19.93 -13.83 29.35
C SER A 129 19.39 -13.08 28.14
N GLY A 130 20.24 -12.81 27.13
CA GLY A 130 19.80 -12.24 25.86
C GLY A 130 18.86 -13.19 25.12
N TYR A 131 19.27 -14.46 25.00
CA TYR A 131 18.44 -15.50 24.40
C TYR A 131 17.10 -15.70 25.14
N GLU A 132 17.11 -15.63 26.48
CA GLU A 132 15.89 -15.67 27.31
C GLU A 132 15.07 -14.38 27.30
N LEU A 133 15.49 -13.37 26.52
CA LEU A 133 14.85 -12.05 26.42
C LEU A 133 14.81 -11.27 27.75
N LYS A 134 15.71 -11.59 28.67
CA LYS A 134 15.88 -10.91 29.97
C LYS A 134 17.01 -9.88 29.96
N SER A 135 17.61 -9.61 28.80
CA SER A 135 18.61 -8.56 28.63
C SER A 135 18.65 -8.09 27.18
N SER A 136 19.40 -7.02 26.91
CA SER A 136 19.76 -6.55 25.57
C SER A 136 20.84 -7.41 24.88
N GLY A 137 21.12 -8.60 25.40
CA GLY A 137 22.10 -9.55 24.87
C GLY A 137 23.55 -9.18 25.15
N LEU A 138 24.46 -9.97 24.60
CA LEU A 138 25.91 -9.84 24.82
C LEU A 138 26.46 -8.48 24.36
N ILE A 139 25.92 -7.90 23.28
CA ILE A 139 26.41 -6.64 22.72
C ILE A 139 25.70 -5.45 23.37
N GLY A 140 24.37 -5.50 23.48
CA GLY A 140 23.58 -4.39 23.99
C GLY A 140 23.78 -4.17 25.49
N SER A 141 23.97 -5.24 26.27
CA SER A 141 23.97 -5.14 27.74
C SER A 141 25.19 -4.42 28.30
N PRO A 142 26.43 -4.70 27.86
CA PRO A 142 27.58 -3.90 28.30
C PRO A 142 27.50 -2.45 27.86
N PHE A 143 27.02 -2.20 26.64
CA PHE A 143 26.87 -0.85 26.12
C PHE A 143 25.84 -0.04 26.91
N SER A 144 24.64 -0.60 27.10
CA SER A 144 23.58 -0.02 27.92
C SER A 144 24.00 0.19 29.37
N TYR A 145 24.70 -0.79 29.97
CA TYR A 145 25.21 -0.67 31.33
C TYR A 145 26.21 0.49 31.45
N ALA A 146 27.17 0.60 30.52
CA ALA A 146 28.14 1.69 30.51
C ALA A 146 27.46 3.07 30.39
N VAL A 147 26.50 3.22 29.48
CA VAL A 147 25.72 4.47 29.33
C VAL A 147 24.96 4.81 30.61
N GLY A 148 24.33 3.82 31.25
CA GLY A 148 23.61 4.00 32.51
C GLY A 148 24.51 4.41 33.68
N GLN A 149 25.76 3.95 33.70
CA GLN A 149 26.76 4.36 34.70
C GLN A 149 27.30 5.78 34.43
N LEU A 150 27.50 6.15 33.16
CA LEU A 150 28.07 7.44 32.78
C LEU A 150 27.12 8.63 32.98
N ILE A 151 25.84 8.44 32.64
CA ILE A 151 24.85 9.54 32.57
C ILE A 151 23.68 9.34 33.57
N GLY A 152 23.68 8.22 34.30
CA GLY A 152 22.60 7.85 35.21
C GLY A 152 21.33 7.38 34.50
N ARG A 153 20.35 6.91 35.28
CA ARG A 153 19.08 6.37 34.76
C ARG A 153 18.28 7.40 33.96
N ILE A 154 18.18 8.63 34.47
CA ILE A 154 17.44 9.73 33.83
C ILE A 154 18.09 10.10 32.50
N GLY A 155 19.42 10.24 32.47
CA GLY A 155 20.17 10.52 31.25
C GLY A 155 20.04 9.42 30.21
N HIS A 156 20.05 8.16 30.64
CA HIS A 156 19.83 7.02 29.75
C HIS A 156 18.43 7.02 29.11
N ILE A 157 17.37 7.32 29.88
CA ILE A 157 16.00 7.49 29.35
C ILE A 157 15.98 8.57 28.26
N ILE A 158 16.56 9.74 28.56
CA ILE A 158 16.62 10.85 27.61
C ILE A 158 17.33 10.41 26.32
N LEU A 159 18.48 9.77 26.45
CA LEU A 159 19.28 9.30 25.32
C LEU A 159 18.50 8.28 24.46
N VAL A 160 17.80 7.33 25.08
CA VAL A 160 16.93 6.37 24.36
C VAL A 160 15.88 7.10 23.53
N VAL A 161 15.16 8.06 24.13
CA VAL A 161 14.13 8.85 23.43
C VAL A 161 14.74 9.58 22.22
N PHE A 162 15.91 10.20 22.39
CA PHE A 162 16.60 10.86 21.28
C PHE A 162 16.98 9.88 20.15
N PHE A 163 17.56 8.72 20.46
CA PHE A 163 17.92 7.74 19.42
C PHE A 163 16.69 7.22 18.67
N LEU A 164 15.59 6.94 19.37
CA LEU A 164 14.35 6.50 18.72
C LEU A 164 13.75 7.60 17.82
N LEU A 165 13.71 8.85 18.28
CA LEU A 165 13.21 9.98 17.49
C LEU A 165 14.10 10.28 16.28
N ILE A 166 15.42 10.35 16.47
CA ILE A 166 16.37 10.61 15.38
C ILE A 166 16.28 9.49 14.33
N GLY A 167 16.24 8.23 14.77
CA GLY A 167 16.07 7.08 13.89
C GLY A 167 14.78 7.18 13.07
N PHE A 168 13.65 7.49 13.73
CA PHE A 168 12.36 7.70 13.08
C PHE A 168 12.39 8.83 12.04
N PHE A 169 12.91 10.01 12.39
CA PHE A 169 12.95 11.16 11.47
C PHE A 169 13.86 10.90 10.25
N PHE A 170 14.98 10.20 10.44
CA PHE A 170 15.86 9.83 9.33
C PHE A 170 15.19 8.86 8.34
N ILE A 171 14.33 7.96 8.84
CA ILE A 171 13.58 7.01 8.00
C ILE A 171 12.43 7.72 7.28
N THR A 172 11.54 8.40 8.02
CA THR A 172 10.30 8.98 7.47
C THR A 172 10.57 10.17 6.55
N SER A 173 11.80 10.70 6.54
CA SER A 173 12.14 11.93 5.79
C SER A 173 11.32 13.16 6.23
N TYR A 174 10.57 13.02 7.32
CA TYR A 174 9.66 14.01 7.84
C TYR A 174 10.46 15.05 8.60
N SER A 175 10.31 16.32 8.25
CA SER A 175 10.96 17.37 9.02
C SER A 175 10.30 17.50 10.39
N ILE A 176 11.11 17.65 11.43
CA ILE A 176 10.67 18.03 12.78
C ILE A 176 9.73 19.25 12.73
N ILE A 177 9.97 20.18 11.81
CA ILE A 177 9.16 21.40 11.65
C ILE A 177 7.73 21.07 11.19
N HIS A 178 7.58 20.11 10.27
CA HIS A 178 6.25 19.65 9.83
C HIS A 178 5.53 18.91 10.95
N PHE A 179 6.26 18.09 11.71
CA PHE A 179 5.71 17.39 12.87
C PHE A 179 5.20 18.33 13.97
N ILE A 180 5.96 19.37 14.32
CA ILE A 180 5.54 20.36 15.32
C ILE A 180 4.29 21.11 14.84
N ARG A 181 4.18 21.40 13.54
CA ARG A 181 3.00 22.04 12.96
C ARG A 181 1.76 21.16 13.09
N ASP A 182 1.89 19.86 12.79
CA ASP A 182 0.78 18.91 12.95
C ASP A 182 0.40 18.72 14.42
N LEU A 183 1.39 18.69 15.32
CA LEU A 183 1.10 18.60 16.75
C LEU A 183 0.34 19.83 17.24
N LYS A 184 0.64 21.02 16.70
CA LYS A 184 -0.10 22.25 17.00
C LYS A 184 -1.53 22.19 16.47
N THR A 185 -1.76 21.68 15.25
CA THR A 185 -3.13 21.54 14.71
C THR A 185 -3.95 20.52 15.49
N VAL A 186 -3.35 19.42 15.93
CA VAL A 186 -3.99 18.43 16.81
C VAL A 186 -4.30 19.03 18.19
N ALA A 187 -3.38 19.81 18.77
CA ALA A 187 -3.61 20.49 20.06
C ALA A 187 -4.72 21.54 19.97
N GLU A 188 -4.85 22.24 18.84
CA GLU A 188 -5.94 23.18 18.58
C GLU A 188 -7.28 22.45 18.45
N LYS A 189 -7.36 21.37 17.67
CA LYS A 189 -8.56 20.51 17.60
C LYS A 189 -8.93 19.90 18.95
N GLY A 190 -7.95 19.50 19.76
CA GLY A 190 -8.17 18.97 21.11
C GLY A 190 -8.75 20.01 22.07
N LYS A 191 -8.34 21.28 21.95
CA LYS A 191 -8.92 22.39 22.71
C LYS A 191 -10.35 22.70 22.31
N GLU A 192 -10.69 22.59 21.03
CA GLU A 192 -12.07 22.74 20.53
C GLU A 192 -12.99 21.63 21.06
N LEU A 193 -12.51 20.38 21.03
CA LEU A 193 -13.24 19.23 21.59
C LEU A 193 -13.45 19.34 23.11
N SER A 194 -12.45 19.84 23.84
CA SER A 194 -12.55 20.06 25.29
C SER A 194 -13.53 21.20 25.65
N ARG A 195 -13.60 22.25 24.83
CA ARG A 195 -14.61 23.33 24.98
C ARG A 195 -16.02 22.86 24.67
N SER A 196 -16.19 22.00 23.66
CA SER A 196 -17.48 21.39 23.32
C SER A 196 -17.98 20.43 24.40
N ARG A 197 -17.05 19.76 25.12
CA ARG A 197 -17.39 18.87 26.23
C ARG A 197 -17.74 19.61 27.53
N LYS A 198 -17.18 20.81 27.76
CA LYS A 198 -17.42 21.61 28.98
C LYS A 198 -18.70 22.46 28.92
N THR A 199 -19.30 22.61 27.73
CA THR A 199 -20.58 23.31 27.50
C THR A 199 -21.76 22.36 27.31
N ARG A 200 -21.52 21.04 27.35
CA ARG A 200 -22.58 20.04 27.38
C ARG A 200 -23.11 19.95 28.80
N ASP A 201 -24.15 20.74 29.06
CA ASP A 201 -24.98 20.67 30.26
C ASP A 201 -25.28 19.19 30.57
N PRO A 202 -25.01 18.67 31.78
CA PRO A 202 -25.47 17.34 32.15
C PRO A 202 -26.99 17.37 32.06
N GLY A 203 -27.52 16.76 30.99
CA GLY A 203 -28.96 16.68 30.77
C GLY A 203 -29.68 16.15 32.02
N PRO A 204 -30.95 16.52 32.21
CA PRO A 204 -31.70 16.17 33.41
C PRO A 204 -31.64 14.65 33.67
N PRO A 205 -31.66 14.22 34.96
CA PRO A 205 -31.62 12.82 35.31
C PRO A 205 -32.71 12.06 34.55
N ILE A 206 -32.30 11.03 33.80
CA ILE A 206 -33.24 10.15 33.11
C ILE A 206 -33.97 9.35 34.19
N LEU A 207 -35.15 9.82 34.60
CA LEU A 207 -36.09 8.99 35.34
C LEU A 207 -36.50 7.83 34.43
N PRO A 208 -36.72 6.60 34.97
CA PRO A 208 -37.21 5.49 34.17
C PRO A 208 -38.58 5.88 33.58
N GLU A 209 -38.62 6.19 32.28
CA GLU A 209 -39.90 6.30 31.56
C GLU A 209 -40.52 4.92 31.51
N GLU A 210 -41.75 4.79 32.00
CA GLU A 210 -42.57 3.61 31.73
C GLU A 210 -42.66 3.39 30.22
N PRO A 211 -42.69 2.12 29.74
CA PRO A 211 -42.76 1.84 28.32
C PRO A 211 -44.07 2.41 27.77
N ARG A 212 -44.00 3.51 27.01
CA ARG A 212 -45.15 3.99 26.25
C ARG A 212 -45.51 2.90 25.24
N PRO A 213 -46.81 2.54 25.11
CA PRO A 213 -47.23 1.61 24.09
C PRO A 213 -46.85 2.16 22.71
N LEU A 214 -46.21 1.31 21.90
CA LEU A 214 -45.81 1.65 20.53
C LEU A 214 -47.04 2.14 19.76
N PRO A 215 -46.97 3.32 19.11
CA PRO A 215 -48.10 3.83 18.38
C PRO A 215 -48.40 2.97 17.13
N GLU A 216 -49.68 2.69 16.93
CA GLU A 216 -50.28 1.75 15.97
C GLU A 216 -50.00 2.07 14.48
N PHE A 217 -49.30 3.18 14.18
CA PHE A 217 -48.90 3.51 12.81
C PHE A 217 -47.69 2.70 12.31
N LEU A 218 -46.99 1.97 13.18
CA LEU A 218 -45.96 1.00 12.78
C LEU A 218 -46.56 -0.29 12.17
N SER A 219 -47.87 -0.47 12.22
CA SER A 219 -48.57 -1.67 11.74
C SER A 219 -49.15 -1.54 10.33
N LYS A 220 -49.04 -0.36 9.70
CA LYS A 220 -49.53 -0.15 8.33
C LYS A 220 -48.40 0.35 7.46
N GLU A 221 -47.78 -0.58 6.74
CA GLU A 221 -47.00 -0.24 5.55
C GLU A 221 -47.91 0.58 4.60
N PRO A 222 -47.54 1.82 4.25
CA PRO A 222 -48.22 2.50 3.16
C PRO A 222 -47.92 1.74 1.85
N PRO A 223 -48.84 1.71 0.89
CA PRO A 223 -48.58 1.09 -0.40
C PRO A 223 -47.51 1.89 -1.13
N ARG A 224 -46.24 1.49 -1.02
CA ARG A 224 -45.16 2.00 -1.87
C ARG A 224 -45.45 1.49 -3.28
N LYS A 225 -46.12 2.31 -4.09
CA LYS A 225 -46.10 2.16 -5.54
C LYS A 225 -44.63 2.10 -5.97
N ALA A 226 -44.22 0.98 -6.54
CA ALA A 226 -42.92 0.81 -7.16
C ALA A 226 -42.80 1.84 -8.29
N ARG A 227 -42.16 2.97 -8.00
CA ARG A 227 -41.76 3.92 -9.02
C ARG A 227 -40.44 3.41 -9.56
N GLU A 228 -40.39 3.16 -10.87
CA GLU A 228 -39.18 2.68 -11.53
C GLU A 228 -38.07 3.72 -11.38
N ILE A 229 -37.00 3.35 -10.68
CA ILE A 229 -35.80 4.19 -10.57
C ILE A 229 -35.07 4.10 -11.92
N PRO A 230 -34.86 5.22 -12.64
CA PRO A 230 -34.13 5.19 -13.90
C PRO A 230 -32.67 4.78 -13.64
N VAL A 231 -32.25 3.65 -14.24
CA VAL A 231 -30.86 3.20 -14.24
C VAL A 231 -30.26 3.55 -15.59
N HIS A 232 -29.36 4.52 -15.64
CA HIS A 232 -28.59 4.85 -16.84
C HIS A 232 -27.30 4.04 -16.86
N ASP A 233 -27.14 3.23 -17.92
CA ASP A 233 -25.97 2.38 -18.17
C ASP A 233 -25.14 2.96 -19.31
N TYR A 234 -23.87 3.29 -19.05
CA TYR A 234 -22.97 3.86 -20.06
C TYR A 234 -22.49 2.82 -21.09
N ASP A 235 -22.44 1.52 -20.76
CA ASP A 235 -21.90 0.49 -21.66
C ASP A 235 -22.84 0.20 -22.86
N LYS A 236 -24.15 0.45 -22.71
CA LYS A 236 -25.13 0.24 -23.80
C LYS A 236 -25.27 1.42 -24.77
N ALA A 237 -24.79 2.61 -24.42
CA ALA A 237 -24.89 3.78 -25.30
C ALA A 237 -23.90 3.72 -26.48
N LEU A 238 -22.75 3.06 -26.30
CA LEU A 238 -21.72 2.88 -27.33
C LEU A 238 -21.99 1.72 -28.29
N MET A 239 -22.95 0.84 -28.00
CA MET A 239 -23.23 -0.35 -28.80
C MET A 239 -24.32 -0.18 -29.86
N LYS A 240 -25.06 0.95 -29.88
CA LYS A 240 -26.20 1.14 -30.79
C LYS A 240 -25.84 1.61 -32.20
N GLU A 241 -24.57 1.87 -32.50
CA GLU A 241 -24.17 2.45 -33.79
C GLU A 241 -23.45 1.49 -34.75
N ASP A 242 -23.14 0.25 -34.34
CA ASP A 242 -22.30 -0.65 -35.14
C ASP A 242 -22.98 -1.97 -35.59
N GLU A 243 -24.32 -2.06 -35.52
CA GLU A 243 -25.07 -3.20 -36.10
C GLU A 243 -25.44 -2.95 -37.55
N GLU A 244 -24.47 -2.70 -38.42
CA GLU A 244 -24.61 -3.05 -39.83
C GLU A 244 -23.22 -3.30 -40.44
N ASP A 245 -23.09 -4.50 -40.99
CA ASP A 245 -21.97 -4.99 -41.81
C ASP A 245 -20.78 -5.64 -41.09
N THR A 246 -20.86 -6.98 -40.91
CA THR A 246 -19.70 -7.84 -41.21
C THR A 246 -20.17 -9.23 -41.61
N ALA A 247 -20.13 -9.50 -42.91
CA ALA A 247 -20.18 -10.84 -43.48
C ALA A 247 -18.89 -11.63 -43.19
N GLN A 248 -19.07 -12.94 -43.12
CA GLN A 248 -18.14 -13.98 -42.69
C GLN A 248 -16.87 -14.09 -43.55
N GLU A 249 -15.74 -14.44 -42.92
CA GLU A 249 -14.77 -15.32 -43.57
C GLU A 249 -14.10 -16.26 -42.56
N LYS A 250 -14.31 -17.56 -42.77
CA LYS A 250 -13.66 -18.68 -42.09
C LYS A 250 -12.36 -19.01 -42.81
N VAL A 251 -11.26 -19.22 -42.09
CA VAL A 251 -10.24 -20.18 -42.54
C VAL A 251 -9.68 -20.95 -41.33
N ASP A 252 -9.66 -22.26 -41.53
CA ASP A 252 -9.31 -23.32 -40.61
C ASP A 252 -7.83 -23.33 -40.18
N THR A 253 -7.64 -23.87 -38.98
CA THR A 253 -6.36 -24.29 -38.42
C THR A 253 -5.88 -25.59 -39.08
N PRO A 254 -4.57 -25.85 -39.13
CA PRO A 254 -4.12 -27.09 -38.48
C PRO A 254 -2.86 -26.93 -37.62
N SER A 255 -2.90 -27.70 -36.53
CA SER A 255 -1.87 -27.97 -35.54
C SER A 255 -0.71 -28.81 -36.10
N THR A 256 0.53 -28.43 -35.79
CA THR A 256 1.66 -29.36 -35.67
C THR A 256 2.59 -28.91 -34.53
N ALA A 257 2.87 -29.84 -33.62
CA ALA A 257 3.84 -29.71 -32.54
C ALA A 257 5.27 -29.90 -33.04
N ALA A 258 6.24 -29.09 -32.60
CA ALA A 258 7.62 -29.49 -32.32
C ALA A 258 8.49 -28.33 -31.79
N GLN A 259 9.12 -28.60 -30.64
CA GLN A 259 10.53 -28.33 -30.32
C GLN A 259 11.01 -26.88 -30.15
N ASP A 260 11.18 -26.54 -28.87
CA ASP A 260 12.39 -26.00 -28.25
C ASP A 260 13.52 -25.57 -29.21
N LYS A 261 13.66 -24.25 -29.37
CA LYS A 261 14.94 -23.57 -29.61
C LYS A 261 14.86 -22.16 -29.05
N THR A 262 15.60 -21.99 -27.97
CA THR A 262 15.86 -20.71 -27.31
C THR A 262 16.63 -19.79 -28.27
N GLU A 263 16.00 -18.72 -28.74
CA GLU A 263 16.64 -17.66 -29.51
C GLU A 263 17.31 -16.65 -28.58
N ASN A 264 18.62 -16.46 -28.80
CA ASN A 264 19.47 -15.47 -28.13
C ASN A 264 18.98 -14.04 -28.40
N ILE A 265 18.80 -13.24 -27.35
CA ILE A 265 18.72 -11.78 -27.47
C ILE A 265 20.15 -11.23 -27.46
N PRO A 266 20.58 -10.47 -28.49
CA PRO A 266 21.96 -9.99 -28.60
C PRO A 266 22.29 -8.91 -27.55
N THR A 267 23.57 -8.91 -27.13
CA THR A 267 24.15 -7.97 -26.16
C THR A 267 24.75 -6.75 -26.85
N ALA A 268 24.72 -5.60 -26.17
CA ALA A 268 25.06 -4.25 -26.62
C ALA A 268 26.50 -3.96 -27.14
N GLU A 269 27.33 -4.98 -27.41
CA GLU A 269 28.60 -4.81 -28.14
C GLU A 269 28.45 -5.07 -29.65
N GLU A 270 27.44 -5.83 -30.07
CA GLU A 270 27.04 -5.86 -31.50
C GLU A 270 26.52 -4.48 -31.93
N THR A 271 25.93 -3.70 -31.03
CA THR A 271 25.40 -2.36 -31.35
C THR A 271 26.48 -1.36 -31.78
N ARG A 272 27.77 -1.57 -31.45
CA ARG A 272 28.85 -0.63 -31.80
C ARG A 272 29.72 -1.04 -32.99
N GLN A 273 29.83 -2.34 -33.30
CA GLN A 273 30.35 -2.73 -34.62
C GLN A 273 29.29 -2.55 -35.70
N VAL A 274 28.01 -2.66 -35.33
CA VAL A 274 26.90 -2.26 -36.19
C VAL A 274 26.92 -0.74 -36.44
N GLU A 275 27.33 0.13 -35.52
CA GLU A 275 27.45 1.58 -35.81
C GLU A 275 28.50 1.94 -36.88
N GLY A 276 29.65 1.24 -36.93
CA GLY A 276 30.68 1.46 -37.95
C GLY A 276 30.31 0.88 -39.33
N ASP A 277 29.54 -0.21 -39.35
CA ASP A 277 28.99 -0.77 -40.58
C ASP A 277 27.67 -0.08 -41.01
N ILE A 278 26.97 0.60 -40.09
CA ILE A 278 25.80 1.44 -40.38
C ILE A 278 26.23 2.63 -41.24
N GLU A 279 27.40 3.26 -41.00
CA GLU A 279 27.87 4.37 -41.84
C GLU A 279 28.24 3.95 -43.28
N LYS A 280 28.58 2.68 -43.53
CA LYS A 280 28.77 2.16 -44.91
C LYS A 280 27.53 1.50 -45.50
N GLY A 281 26.54 1.16 -44.68
CA GLY A 281 25.22 0.63 -45.08
C GLY A 281 24.15 1.70 -45.31
N LEU A 282 24.41 2.97 -44.95
CA LEU A 282 23.54 4.13 -45.18
C LEU A 282 23.52 4.62 -46.65
N ALA A 283 23.98 3.79 -47.59
CA ALA A 283 23.68 3.95 -49.00
C ALA A 283 22.17 3.75 -49.23
N HIS A 284 21.39 4.81 -48.97
CA HIS A 284 20.01 5.03 -49.40
C HIS A 284 19.15 3.76 -49.49
N LYS A 285 19.00 3.03 -48.38
CA LYS A 285 17.87 2.10 -48.27
C LYS A 285 16.64 2.99 -48.10
N LYS A 286 15.88 3.17 -49.19
CA LYS A 286 14.64 3.96 -49.26
C LYS A 286 13.93 3.89 -47.91
N VAL A 287 13.87 5.01 -47.20
CA VAL A 287 13.16 5.14 -45.93
C VAL A 287 11.76 4.61 -46.19
N SER A 288 11.43 3.43 -45.65
CA SER A 288 10.08 2.91 -45.77
C SER A 288 9.18 3.93 -45.10
N THR A 289 8.22 4.48 -45.86
CA THR A 289 7.28 5.47 -45.37
C THR A 289 6.70 5.01 -44.03
N TYR A 290 6.84 5.84 -42.99
CA TYR A 290 6.30 5.53 -41.67
C TYR A 290 4.81 5.24 -41.79
N ARG A 291 4.40 4.04 -41.41
CA ARG A 291 2.99 3.62 -41.36
C ARG A 291 2.56 3.61 -39.91
N LYS A 292 1.56 4.44 -39.59
CA LYS A 292 0.96 4.50 -38.25
C LYS A 292 0.52 3.08 -37.83
N PRO A 293 0.91 2.58 -36.64
CA PRO A 293 0.45 1.30 -36.16
C PRO A 293 -1.07 1.31 -35.97
N THR A 294 -1.70 0.17 -36.26
CA THR A 294 -3.15 0.01 -36.08
C THR A 294 -3.47 -0.37 -34.64
N THR A 295 -4.70 -0.06 -34.19
CA THR A 295 -5.22 -0.46 -32.87
C THR A 295 -5.32 -1.98 -32.72
N ALA A 296 -5.18 -2.74 -33.82
CA ALA A 296 -5.13 -4.20 -33.82
C ALA A 296 -3.98 -4.78 -32.99
N LEU A 297 -2.91 -4.01 -32.78
CA LEU A 297 -1.79 -4.40 -31.91
C LEU A 297 -2.15 -4.38 -30.42
N LEU A 298 -3.29 -3.80 -30.05
CA LEU A 298 -3.76 -3.72 -28.68
C LEU A 298 -4.77 -4.84 -28.37
N HIS A 299 -4.72 -5.38 -27.16
CA HIS A 299 -5.70 -6.38 -26.72
C HIS A 299 -7.10 -5.78 -26.60
N ARG A 300 -8.11 -6.56 -27.00
CA ARG A 300 -9.52 -6.27 -26.73
C ARG A 300 -9.92 -6.82 -25.37
N LYS A 301 -10.81 -6.14 -24.66
CA LYS A 301 -11.42 -6.66 -23.44
C LYS A 301 -12.20 -7.95 -23.74
N PRO A 302 -12.10 -9.01 -22.92
CA PRO A 302 -12.92 -10.20 -23.10
C PRO A 302 -14.40 -9.81 -22.92
N ARG A 303 -15.24 -10.23 -23.88
CA ARG A 303 -16.70 -10.08 -23.78
C ARG A 303 -17.20 -11.04 -22.70
N ASN A 304 -17.28 -10.57 -21.47
CA ASN A 304 -18.00 -11.29 -20.43
C ASN A 304 -19.49 -11.14 -20.73
N ALA A 305 -20.16 -12.24 -21.07
CA ALA A 305 -21.63 -12.29 -21.15
C ALA A 305 -22.19 -12.13 -19.73
N ARG A 306 -22.28 -10.89 -19.26
CA ARG A 306 -22.80 -10.59 -17.93
C ARG A 306 -24.31 -10.59 -17.96
N ASN A 307 -24.89 -11.16 -16.91
CA ASN A 307 -26.33 -11.13 -16.69
C ASN A 307 -26.75 -9.71 -16.29
N ALA A 308 -27.13 -8.89 -17.27
CA ALA A 308 -27.58 -7.52 -17.07
C ALA A 308 -28.69 -7.39 -15.99
N GLU A 309 -29.53 -8.41 -15.87
CA GLU A 309 -30.56 -8.45 -14.82
C GLU A 309 -29.97 -8.55 -13.42
N ARG A 310 -28.93 -9.37 -13.23
CA ARG A 310 -28.27 -9.52 -11.93
C ARG A 310 -27.59 -8.22 -11.51
N GLU A 311 -26.90 -7.56 -12.45
CA GLU A 311 -26.25 -6.26 -12.20
C GLU A 311 -27.27 -5.18 -11.82
N LYS A 312 -28.42 -5.15 -12.51
CA LYS A 312 -29.52 -4.23 -12.18
C LYS A 312 -30.05 -4.46 -10.77
N GLN A 313 -30.26 -5.72 -10.38
CA GLN A 313 -30.71 -6.06 -9.03
C GLN A 313 -29.68 -5.69 -7.96
N GLU A 314 -28.39 -5.91 -8.22
CA GLU A 314 -27.29 -5.55 -7.31
C GLU A 314 -27.27 -4.04 -7.04
N VAL A 315 -27.38 -3.23 -8.10
CA VAL A 315 -27.43 -1.76 -7.99
C VAL A 315 -28.66 -1.28 -7.23
N LEU A 316 -29.84 -1.84 -7.51
CA LEU A 316 -31.07 -1.49 -6.78
C LEU A 316 -31.03 -1.91 -5.31
N SER A 317 -30.42 -3.06 -5.01
CA SER A 317 -30.25 -3.52 -3.62
C SER A 317 -29.33 -2.59 -2.83
N THR A 318 -28.27 -2.09 -3.47
CA THR A 318 -27.32 -1.15 -2.86
C THR A 318 -27.99 0.21 -2.61
N ALA A 319 -28.85 0.67 -3.53
CA ALA A 319 -29.65 1.88 -3.33
C ALA A 319 -30.54 1.78 -2.08
N ARG A 320 -31.24 0.65 -1.88
CA ARG A 320 -32.07 0.43 -0.69
C ARG A 320 -31.25 0.42 0.60
N LYS A 321 -30.13 -0.29 0.61
CA LYS A 321 -29.20 -0.30 1.75
C LYS A 321 -28.69 1.10 2.09
N LEU A 322 -28.42 1.92 1.08
CA LEU A 322 -27.97 3.29 1.27
C LEU A 322 -29.06 4.17 1.91
N GLU A 323 -30.33 4.03 1.49
CA GLU A 323 -31.47 4.70 2.11
C GLU A 323 -31.64 4.27 3.59
N GLU A 324 -31.67 2.96 3.87
CA GLU A 324 -31.79 2.41 5.22
C GLU A 324 -30.63 2.85 6.13
N THR A 325 -29.41 2.84 5.61
CA THR A 325 -28.20 3.25 6.35
C THR A 325 -28.30 4.71 6.75
N LEU A 326 -28.64 5.60 5.82
CA LEU A 326 -28.76 7.03 6.12
C LEU A 326 -29.91 7.32 7.08
N GLU A 327 -31.04 6.62 6.94
CA GLU A 327 -32.17 6.73 7.85
C GLU A 327 -31.78 6.37 9.29
N SER A 328 -30.96 5.33 9.48
CA SER A 328 -30.44 4.94 10.80
C SER A 328 -29.58 6.02 11.47
N PHE A 329 -28.94 6.90 10.69
CA PHE A 329 -28.18 8.05 11.16
C PHE A 329 -29.02 9.34 11.29
N GLY A 330 -30.35 9.21 11.15
CA GLY A 330 -31.29 10.32 11.20
C GLY A 330 -31.16 11.28 10.01
N VAL A 331 -30.74 10.77 8.86
CA VAL A 331 -30.70 11.48 7.58
C VAL A 331 -31.72 10.84 6.64
N VAL A 332 -32.84 11.52 6.42
CA VAL A 332 -33.89 11.04 5.54
C VAL A 332 -33.64 11.55 4.12
N GLY A 333 -33.63 10.63 3.15
CA GLY A 333 -33.42 10.92 1.74
C GLY A 333 -33.85 9.75 0.86
N LYS A 334 -34.05 10.02 -0.44
CA LYS A 334 -34.50 9.02 -1.42
C LYS A 334 -33.62 9.02 -2.66
N VAL A 335 -33.30 7.84 -3.17
CA VAL A 335 -32.56 7.69 -4.42
C VAL A 335 -33.49 7.96 -5.60
N VAL A 336 -33.20 9.00 -6.37
CA VAL A 336 -33.99 9.45 -7.51
C VAL A 336 -33.44 8.97 -8.86
N GLY A 337 -32.17 8.58 -8.90
CA GLY A 337 -31.54 8.08 -10.11
C GLY A 337 -30.23 7.35 -9.83
N ILE A 338 -29.85 6.44 -10.72
CA ILE A 338 -28.60 5.71 -10.59
C ILE A 338 -27.85 5.75 -11.91
N THR A 339 -26.60 6.19 -11.84
CA THR A 339 -25.66 6.19 -12.97
C THR A 339 -24.61 5.12 -12.71
N ARG A 340 -24.63 4.04 -13.50
CA ARG A 340 -23.65 2.97 -13.38
C ARG A 340 -22.35 3.37 -14.07
N GLY A 341 -21.21 3.13 -13.45
CA GLY A 341 -19.90 3.32 -14.06
C GLY A 341 -19.04 2.06 -14.01
N PRO A 342 -17.89 2.04 -14.71
CA PRO A 342 -17.02 0.86 -14.77
C PRO A 342 -16.35 0.54 -13.43
N ILE A 343 -16.04 1.56 -12.63
CA ILE A 343 -15.36 1.41 -11.33
C ILE A 343 -16.26 1.82 -10.16
N VAL A 344 -17.13 2.81 -10.38
CA VAL A 344 -18.01 3.38 -9.35
C VAL A 344 -19.41 3.58 -9.89
N ASN A 345 -20.40 3.37 -9.04
CA ASN A 345 -21.80 3.66 -9.29
C ASN A 345 -22.19 4.92 -8.52
N ARG A 346 -22.81 5.88 -9.20
CA ARG A 346 -23.29 7.11 -8.59
C ARG A 346 -24.80 7.03 -8.34
N TYR A 347 -25.16 7.10 -7.07
CA TYR A 347 -26.55 7.18 -6.61
C TYR A 347 -26.91 8.65 -6.41
N GLU A 348 -27.87 9.14 -7.19
CA GLU A 348 -28.42 10.48 -7.04
C GLU A 348 -29.51 10.43 -5.96
N MET A 349 -29.31 11.16 -4.87
CA MET A 349 -30.19 11.16 -3.72
C MET A 349 -30.72 12.56 -3.44
N GLU A 350 -32.04 12.66 -3.28
CA GLU A 350 -32.74 13.85 -2.83
C GLU A 350 -32.90 13.78 -1.31
N LEU A 351 -32.44 14.82 -0.60
CA LEU A 351 -32.51 14.89 0.86
C LEU A 351 -33.76 15.64 1.30
N GLU A 352 -34.25 15.35 2.51
CA GLU A 352 -35.32 16.15 3.09
C GLU A 352 -34.89 17.62 3.33
N PRO A 353 -35.83 18.58 3.18
CA PRO A 353 -35.56 19.99 3.41
C PRO A 353 -34.89 20.26 4.76
N GLY A 354 -33.85 21.09 4.76
CA GLY A 354 -33.08 21.43 5.97
C GLY A 354 -31.90 20.51 6.26
N THR A 355 -31.76 19.38 5.56
CA THR A 355 -30.58 18.52 5.68
C THR A 355 -29.39 19.12 4.93
N LYS A 356 -28.31 19.42 5.64
CA LYS A 356 -27.07 19.95 5.04
C LYS A 356 -26.26 18.84 4.36
N ILE A 357 -25.69 19.12 3.18
CA ILE A 357 -24.78 18.20 2.47
C ILE A 357 -23.60 17.78 3.35
N SER A 358 -23.08 18.70 4.18
CA SER A 358 -21.97 18.43 5.10
C SER A 358 -22.29 17.35 6.14
N ARG A 359 -23.57 17.16 6.49
CA ARG A 359 -23.99 16.08 7.39
C ARG A 359 -23.80 14.72 6.74
N VAL A 360 -24.19 14.58 5.48
CA VAL A 360 -24.03 13.33 4.72
C VAL A 360 -22.56 13.08 4.41
N SER A 361 -21.82 14.12 3.99
CA SER A 361 -20.37 14.01 3.76
C SER A 361 -19.61 13.61 5.02
N GLY A 362 -20.04 14.05 6.21
CA GLY A 362 -19.45 13.64 7.49
C GLY A 362 -19.69 12.18 7.88
N LEU A 363 -20.69 11.52 7.27
CA LEU A 363 -21.02 10.10 7.48
C LEU A 363 -20.35 9.17 6.46
N SER A 364 -19.47 9.67 5.60
CA SER A 364 -18.91 8.88 4.48
C SER A 364 -18.23 7.58 4.95
N ASP A 365 -17.50 7.62 6.06
CA ASP A 365 -16.81 6.44 6.62
C ASP A 365 -17.82 5.43 7.21
N ASP A 366 -18.85 5.91 7.89
CA ASP A 366 -19.90 5.07 8.48
C ASP A 366 -20.79 4.42 7.41
N ILE A 367 -21.07 5.15 6.32
CA ILE A 367 -21.77 4.63 5.13
C ILE A 367 -20.91 3.56 4.45
N ALA A 368 -19.61 3.80 4.29
CA ALA A 368 -18.69 2.83 3.71
C ALA A 368 -18.66 1.53 4.53
N LEU A 369 -18.65 1.65 5.86
CA LEU A 369 -18.70 0.52 6.78
C LEU A 369 -19.98 -0.31 6.63
N HIS A 370 -21.16 0.33 6.61
CA HIS A 370 -22.45 -0.36 6.47
C HIS A 370 -22.66 -0.99 5.10
N LEU A 371 -22.13 -0.37 4.04
CA LEU A 371 -22.17 -0.92 2.69
C LEU A 371 -21.08 -1.96 2.41
N ALA A 372 -20.16 -2.18 3.35
CA ALA A 372 -19.00 -3.07 3.20
C ALA A 372 -18.13 -2.71 1.98
N VAL A 373 -17.89 -1.42 1.77
CA VAL A 373 -17.05 -0.89 0.68
C VAL A 373 -15.83 -0.17 1.23
N SER A 374 -14.80 0.01 0.39
CA SER A 374 -13.54 0.65 0.80
C SER A 374 -13.69 2.13 1.16
N GLN A 375 -14.48 2.87 0.40
CA GLN A 375 -14.76 4.28 0.62
C GLN A 375 -16.01 4.70 -0.15
N VAL A 376 -16.63 5.79 0.28
CA VAL A 376 -17.75 6.44 -0.41
C VAL A 376 -17.42 7.91 -0.59
N ARG A 377 -17.78 8.48 -1.75
CA ARG A 377 -17.60 9.91 -2.02
C ARG A 377 -18.95 10.60 -2.18
N VAL A 378 -19.12 11.74 -1.50
CA VAL A 378 -20.34 12.55 -1.53
C VAL A 378 -20.05 13.89 -2.19
N ALA A 379 -20.81 14.25 -3.21
CA ALA A 379 -20.70 15.52 -3.92
C ALA A 379 -22.08 16.06 -4.32
N ALA A 380 -22.22 17.37 -4.51
CA ALA A 380 -23.44 17.92 -5.10
C ALA A 380 -23.52 17.58 -6.61
N VAL A 381 -24.70 17.29 -7.13
CA VAL A 381 -24.89 17.07 -8.58
C VAL A 381 -25.16 18.41 -9.27
N PRO A 382 -24.31 18.85 -10.22
CA PRO A 382 -24.54 20.11 -10.93
C PRO A 382 -25.89 20.09 -11.68
N GLY A 383 -26.68 21.15 -11.53
CA GLY A 383 -27.95 21.30 -12.24
C GLY A 383 -29.11 20.47 -11.70
N LYS A 384 -28.96 19.75 -10.59
CA LYS A 384 -30.03 18.99 -9.92
C LYS A 384 -30.08 19.31 -8.43
N ALA A 385 -31.28 19.31 -7.83
CA ALA A 385 -31.48 19.42 -6.38
C ALA A 385 -31.21 18.07 -5.67
N ALA A 386 -30.08 17.44 -5.96
CA ALA A 386 -29.70 16.12 -5.46
C ALA A 386 -28.21 16.06 -5.13
N ILE A 387 -27.85 15.18 -4.21
CA ILE A 387 -26.47 14.80 -3.92
C ILE A 387 -26.12 13.51 -4.67
N GLY A 388 -24.89 13.41 -5.15
CA GLY A 388 -24.32 12.21 -5.74
C GLY A 388 -23.49 11.48 -4.71
N ILE A 389 -23.85 10.22 -4.45
CA ILE A 389 -23.10 9.31 -3.61
C ILE A 389 -22.45 8.27 -4.52
N GLU A 390 -21.13 8.34 -4.64
CA GLU A 390 -20.32 7.43 -5.47
C GLU A 390 -19.85 6.26 -4.61
N VAL A 391 -20.31 5.06 -4.96
CA VAL A 391 -20.00 3.80 -4.27
C VAL A 391 -19.24 2.89 -5.24
N PRO A 392 -18.12 2.25 -4.84
CA PRO A 392 -17.43 1.27 -5.66
C PRO A 392 -18.36 0.19 -6.19
N ALA A 393 -18.22 -0.16 -7.47
CA ALA A 393 -18.95 -1.29 -8.04
C ALA A 393 -18.45 -2.60 -7.41
N GLN A 394 -19.34 -3.58 -7.21
CA GLN A 394 -18.94 -4.91 -6.69
C GLN A 394 -18.01 -5.64 -7.66
N GLN A 395 -18.19 -5.41 -8.95
CA GLN A 395 -17.33 -5.93 -10.02
C GLN A 395 -16.87 -4.76 -10.89
N ASN A 396 -15.55 -4.61 -11.00
CA ASN A 396 -14.96 -3.55 -11.80
C ASN A 396 -14.84 -3.97 -13.26
N ASP A 397 -15.17 -3.05 -14.16
CA ASP A 397 -14.95 -3.15 -15.59
C ASP A 397 -13.62 -2.56 -15.98
N VAL A 398 -12.77 -3.39 -16.60
CA VAL A 398 -11.48 -2.95 -17.13
C VAL A 398 -11.74 -2.13 -18.39
N VAL A 399 -11.36 -0.85 -18.34
CA VAL A 399 -11.32 0.03 -19.51
C VAL A 399 -9.98 -0.20 -20.23
N SER A 400 -10.01 -0.73 -21.46
CA SER A 400 -8.77 -1.00 -22.19
C SER A 400 -8.27 0.25 -22.92
N ILE A 401 -6.95 0.35 -23.09
CA ILE A 401 -6.33 1.43 -23.89
C ILE A 401 -6.86 1.42 -25.33
N ARG A 402 -7.18 0.23 -25.86
CA ARG A 402 -7.77 0.09 -27.18
C ARG A 402 -9.14 0.76 -27.27
N ASP A 403 -10.00 0.61 -26.26
CA ASP A 403 -11.32 1.23 -26.22
C ASP A 403 -11.21 2.77 -26.26
N MET A 404 -10.16 3.34 -25.67
CA MET A 404 -9.90 4.78 -25.72
C MET A 404 -9.49 5.24 -27.11
N PHE A 405 -8.59 4.51 -27.78
CA PHE A 405 -8.14 4.85 -29.15
C PHE A 405 -9.18 4.58 -30.23
N GLU A 406 -10.13 3.67 -29.98
CA GLU A 406 -11.27 3.40 -30.86
C GLU A 406 -12.50 4.29 -30.53
N SER A 407 -12.41 5.15 -29.49
CA SER A 407 -13.48 6.09 -29.15
C SER A 407 -13.53 7.27 -30.13
N ARG A 408 -14.72 7.85 -30.32
CA ARG A 408 -14.94 9.00 -31.25
C ARG A 408 -14.19 10.27 -30.86
N ASP A 409 -13.85 10.41 -29.58
CA ASP A 409 -13.21 11.61 -29.03
C ASP A 409 -11.70 11.67 -29.31
N PHE A 410 -11.10 10.57 -29.77
CA PHE A 410 -9.66 10.43 -30.06
C PHE A 410 -9.41 10.27 -31.56
#